data_AF-A0A392R7P3-F1
#
_entry.id   AF-A0A392R7P3-F1
#
_cell.length_a   1.000
_cell.length_b   1.000
_cell.length_c   1.000
_cell.angle_alpha   90.00
_cell.angle_beta   90.00
_cell.angle_gamma   90.00
#
_symmetry.space_group_name_H-M   'P 1'
#
loop_
_entity.id
_entity.type
_entity.pdbx_description
1 polymer ?
#
loop_
_entity_poly.entity_id
_entity_poly.type
_entity_poly.pdbx_seq_one_letter_code
_entity_poly.pdbx_strand_id
1 'polypeptide(L)'
;IKRKGWGVLVQPERNINIDIVREFYADAYSTEGNPIERVTWVRGRQIRYDRDAINTFLGDPFEAIPNELDAFGKQVARGNWDHNLIASYIFKEGKIDGSSVRFKRQDLLPEAQMWLLLILHNIIPKSHTYSAPMDISHLLWYLMTSKE
;
A
#
# COMPACT_ATOMS: atom_id res chain seq x y z
N ILE A 1 11.01 -3.92 -0.03
CA ILE A 1 11.34 -3.03 1.10
C ILE A 1 12.78 -2.52 0.98
N LYS A 2 13.83 -3.32 1.23
CA LYS A 2 15.23 -2.85 1.12
C LYS A 2 15.60 -2.29 -0.27
N ARG A 3 15.18 -2.98 -1.34
CA ARG A 3 15.44 -2.54 -2.74
C ARG A 3 14.81 -1.19 -3.11
N LYS A 4 13.76 -0.76 -2.41
CA LYS A 4 13.02 0.49 -2.67
C LYS A 4 13.43 1.63 -1.75
N GLY A 5 14.41 1.44 -0.86
CA GLY A 5 14.73 2.43 0.17
C GLY A 5 13.65 2.62 1.25
N TRP A 6 12.49 1.95 1.13
CA TRP A 6 11.37 2.04 2.08
C TRP A 6 11.61 1.31 3.41
N GLY A 7 12.86 1.22 3.86
CA GLY A 7 13.21 0.70 5.18
C GLY A 7 12.50 1.43 6.32
N VAL A 8 12.15 2.70 6.11
CA VAL A 8 11.39 3.52 7.06
C VAL A 8 10.00 2.93 7.38
N LEU A 9 9.33 2.31 6.40
CA LEU A 9 7.99 1.73 6.61
C LEU A 9 7.99 0.51 7.54
N VAL A 10 9.15 -0.15 7.70
CA VAL A 10 9.31 -1.31 8.59
C VAL A 10 10.10 -0.98 9.86
N GLN A 11 10.44 0.28 10.05
CA GLN A 11 11.12 0.78 11.24
C GLN A 11 10.19 1.78 11.93
N PRO A 12 9.17 1.29 12.65
CA PRO A 12 8.30 2.18 13.41
C PRO A 12 9.12 2.96 14.42
N GLU A 13 8.74 4.22 14.64
CA GLU A 13 9.36 5.06 15.67
C GLU A 13 9.21 4.36 17.03
N ARG A 14 10.31 4.32 17.80
CA ARG A 14 10.32 3.57 19.08
C ARG A 14 9.46 4.26 20.13
N ASN A 15 9.35 5.58 20.05
CA ASN A 15 8.61 6.41 20.96
C ASN A 15 7.49 7.13 20.22
N ILE A 16 6.28 6.54 20.26
CA ILE A 16 5.08 7.14 19.67
C ILE A 16 4.22 7.70 20.80
N ASN A 17 3.89 8.99 20.71
CA ASN A 17 2.87 9.57 21.57
C ASN A 17 1.49 9.22 21.00
N ILE A 18 0.80 8.28 21.65
CA ILE A 18 -0.50 7.78 21.18
C ILE A 18 -1.59 8.86 21.15
N ASP A 19 -1.51 9.87 22.03
CA ASP A 19 -2.49 10.95 22.10
C ASP A 19 -2.35 11.88 20.88
N ILE A 20 -1.10 12.17 20.47
CA ILE A 20 -0.82 12.92 19.24
C ILE A 20 -1.34 12.16 18.01
N VAL A 21 -1.14 10.84 17.95
CA VAL A 21 -1.62 10.02 16.83
C VAL A 21 -3.15 10.01 16.77
N ARG A 22 -3.83 9.89 17.91
CA ARG A 22 -5.29 9.93 17.98
C ARG A 22 -5.84 11.28 17.56
N GLU A 23 -5.24 12.38 18.04
CA GLU A 23 -5.60 13.75 17.66
C GLU A 23 -5.45 13.93 16.15
N PHE A 24 -4.30 13.54 15.58
CA PHE A 24 -4.08 13.54 14.14
C PHE A 24 -5.19 12.81 13.37
N TYR A 25 -5.54 11.57 13.74
CA TYR A 25 -6.55 10.81 13.00
C TYR A 25 -7.98 11.33 13.19
N ALA A 26 -8.29 11.87 14.37
CA ALA A 26 -9.59 12.48 14.63
C ALA A 26 -9.79 13.73 13.74
N ASP A 27 -8.75 14.57 13.64
CA ASP A 27 -8.82 15.84 12.92
C ASP A 27 -8.52 15.69 11.43
N ALA A 28 -7.84 14.62 10.99
CA ALA A 28 -7.63 14.30 9.58
C ALA A 28 -8.84 13.60 8.93
N TYR A 29 -9.77 13.06 9.73
CA TYR A 29 -10.97 12.41 9.23
C TYR A 29 -12.01 13.46 8.81
N SER A 30 -12.18 13.64 7.50
CA SER A 30 -13.27 14.46 6.99
C SER A 30 -14.56 13.68 6.82
N THR A 31 -15.65 14.23 7.36
CA THR A 31 -17.02 13.80 7.08
C THR A 31 -17.59 14.37 5.77
N GLU A 32 -16.93 15.36 5.17
CA GLU A 32 -17.42 16.06 3.98
C GLU A 32 -16.60 15.66 2.75
N GLY A 33 -17.26 15.07 1.76
CA GLY A 33 -16.69 14.45 0.56
C GLY A 33 -15.99 15.39 -0.44
N ASN A 34 -15.51 16.55 0.01
CA ASN A 34 -14.62 17.40 -0.77
C ASN A 34 -13.17 16.89 -0.68
N PRO A 35 -12.34 17.15 -1.71
CA PRO A 35 -10.91 16.88 -1.62
C PRO A 35 -10.31 17.88 -0.64
N ILE A 36 -10.36 17.55 0.64
CA ILE A 36 -9.71 18.34 1.66
C ILE A 36 -8.23 18.33 1.37
N GLU A 37 -7.67 19.54 1.30
CA GLU A 37 -6.24 19.77 1.42
C GLU A 37 -5.78 18.86 2.54
N ARG A 38 -5.03 17.79 2.22
CA ARG A 38 -4.70 16.69 3.14
C ARG A 38 -3.76 17.21 4.22
N VAL A 39 -4.33 17.98 5.13
CA VAL A 39 -3.69 18.82 6.11
C VAL A 39 -4.58 18.84 7.35
N THR A 40 -3.97 18.73 8.52
CA THR A 40 -4.66 18.74 9.81
C THR A 40 -3.89 19.57 10.83
N TRP A 41 -4.51 19.90 11.95
CA TRP A 41 -3.89 20.65 13.04
C TRP A 41 -3.73 19.76 14.25
N VAL A 42 -2.52 19.68 14.80
CA VAL A 42 -2.23 18.92 16.02
C VAL A 42 -1.43 19.81 16.95
N ARG A 43 -1.97 20.10 18.14
CA ARG A 43 -1.33 20.98 19.14
C ARG A 43 -0.86 22.33 18.58
N GLY A 44 -1.70 22.96 17.74
CA GLY A 44 -1.39 24.25 17.12
C GLY A 44 -0.32 24.18 16.02
N ARG A 45 0.03 22.98 15.54
CA ARG A 45 0.91 22.79 14.38
C ARG A 45 0.12 22.21 13.21
N GLN A 46 0.32 22.79 12.04
CA GLN A 46 -0.24 22.28 10.80
C GLN A 46 0.61 21.10 10.30
N ILE A 47 -0.02 19.95 10.03
CA ILE A 47 0.63 18.74 9.55
C ILE A 47 0.03 18.37 8.19
N ARG A 48 0.89 18.31 7.16
CA ARG A 48 0.52 17.87 5.81
C ARG A 48 0.71 16.35 5.70
N TYR A 49 -0.26 15.68 5.09
CA TYR A 49 -0.26 14.25 4.75
C TYR A 49 -0.75 14.05 3.30
N ASP A 50 -0.57 15.07 2.46
CA ASP A 50 -0.72 14.96 1.03
C ASP A 50 0.38 14.08 0.39
N ARG A 51 0.23 13.86 -0.91
CA ARG A 51 1.18 13.07 -1.70
C ARG A 51 2.60 13.58 -1.53
N ASP A 52 2.81 14.89 -1.58
CA ASP A 52 4.15 15.50 -1.57
C ASP A 52 4.82 15.34 -0.21
N ALA A 53 4.06 15.50 0.88
CA ALA A 53 4.55 15.25 2.25
C ALA A 53 4.96 13.78 2.45
N ILE A 54 4.13 12.83 1.97
CA ILE A 54 4.44 11.38 2.06
C ILE A 54 5.67 11.04 1.22
N ASN A 55 5.74 11.53 -0.01
CA ASN A 55 6.87 11.37 -0.92
C ASN A 55 8.18 11.87 -0.32
N THR A 56 8.14 13.08 0.27
CA THR A 56 9.29 13.67 0.96
C THR A 56 9.73 12.81 2.14
N PHE A 57 8.78 12.30 2.93
CA PHE A 57 9.05 11.42 4.06
C PHE A 57 9.68 10.07 3.63
N LEU A 58 9.22 9.50 2.50
CA LEU A 58 9.73 8.23 1.98
C LEU A 58 11.10 8.37 1.28
N GLY A 59 11.54 9.59 0.99
CA GLY A 59 12.85 9.87 0.39
C GLY A 59 12.96 9.56 -1.11
N ASP A 60 11.83 9.34 -1.78
CA ASP A 60 11.72 9.04 -3.20
C ASP A 60 10.46 9.73 -3.77
N PRO A 61 10.57 11.01 -4.17
CA PRO A 61 9.39 11.77 -4.53
C PRO A 61 8.82 11.33 -5.87
N PHE A 62 7.62 10.74 -5.84
CA PHE A 62 6.85 10.42 -7.05
C PHE A 62 6.35 11.69 -7.73
N GLU A 63 6.90 12.00 -8.90
CA GLU A 63 6.45 13.10 -9.76
C GLU A 63 5.20 12.68 -10.55
N ALA A 64 4.03 13.05 -10.01
CA ALA A 64 2.78 12.77 -10.69
C ALA A 64 2.53 13.74 -11.84
N ILE A 65 2.34 13.22 -13.05
CA ILE A 65 1.89 14.01 -14.20
C ILE A 65 0.37 14.22 -14.07
N PRO A 66 -0.13 15.47 -14.09
CA PRO A 66 -1.56 15.75 -14.00
C PRO A 66 -2.36 15.02 -15.09
N ASN A 67 -3.50 14.44 -14.72
CA ASN A 67 -4.41 13.69 -15.61
C ASN A 67 -3.80 12.41 -16.23
N GLU A 68 -2.65 11.95 -15.75
CA GLU A 68 -2.05 10.70 -16.19
C GLU A 68 -2.15 9.62 -15.11
N LEU A 69 -2.53 8.41 -15.51
CA LEU A 69 -2.46 7.24 -14.63
C LEU A 69 -0.99 6.88 -14.41
N ASP A 70 -0.63 6.53 -13.18
CA ASP A 70 0.67 5.92 -12.91
C ASP A 70 0.79 4.55 -13.61
N ALA A 71 2.00 3.99 -13.62
CA ALA A 71 2.26 2.75 -14.34
C ALA A 71 1.42 1.57 -13.82
N PHE A 72 1.08 1.56 -12.52
CA PHE A 72 0.14 0.60 -11.95
C PHE A 72 -1.29 0.81 -12.46
N GLY A 73 -1.79 2.05 -12.42
CA GLY A 73 -3.12 2.43 -12.89
C GLY A 73 -3.30 2.17 -14.38
N LYS A 74 -2.27 2.42 -15.21
CA LYS A 74 -2.24 2.03 -16.62
C LYS A 74 -2.39 0.52 -16.78
N GLN A 75 -1.70 -0.29 -15.97
CA GLN A 75 -1.79 -1.75 -16.02
C GLN A 75 -3.18 -2.25 -15.58
N VAL A 76 -3.75 -1.66 -14.52
CA VAL A 76 -5.13 -1.94 -14.09
C VAL A 76 -6.11 -1.63 -15.21
N ALA A 77 -5.99 -0.47 -15.87
CA ALA A 77 -6.87 -0.04 -16.96
C ALA A 77 -6.79 -0.96 -18.19
N ARG A 78 -5.61 -1.54 -18.49
CA ARG A 78 -5.46 -2.53 -19.56
C ARG A 78 -6.16 -3.85 -19.25
N GLY A 79 -6.22 -4.24 -17.98
CA GLY A 79 -6.88 -5.47 -17.53
C GLY A 79 -6.24 -6.78 -18.00
N ASN A 80 -5.09 -6.74 -18.69
CA ASN A 80 -4.43 -7.90 -19.30
C ASN A 80 -3.41 -8.55 -18.36
N TRP A 81 -3.88 -9.05 -17.22
CA TRP A 81 -3.03 -9.66 -16.21
C TRP A 81 -2.63 -11.10 -16.56
N ASP A 82 -1.32 -11.37 -16.57
CA ASP A 82 -0.81 -12.75 -16.65
C ASP A 82 -0.82 -13.38 -15.26
N HIS A 83 -1.94 -14.04 -14.93
CA HIS A 83 -2.13 -14.67 -13.62
C HIS A 83 -1.11 -15.78 -13.34
N ASN A 84 -0.60 -16.46 -14.38
CA ASN A 84 0.42 -17.50 -14.21
C ASN A 84 1.77 -16.89 -13.84
N LEU A 85 2.16 -15.82 -14.54
CA LEU A 85 3.36 -15.05 -14.21
C LEU A 85 3.26 -14.48 -12.80
N ILE A 86 2.15 -13.81 -12.48
CA ILE A 86 1.90 -13.27 -11.14
C ILE A 86 2.05 -14.36 -10.09
N ALA A 87 1.42 -15.52 -10.32
CA ALA A 87 1.45 -16.61 -9.37
C ALA A 87 2.86 -17.16 -9.14
N SER A 88 3.65 -17.29 -10.21
CA SER A 88 5.04 -17.75 -10.11
C SER A 88 5.95 -16.82 -9.29
N TYR A 89 5.60 -15.53 -9.17
CA TYR A 89 6.38 -14.53 -8.44
C TYR A 89 5.99 -14.39 -6.97
N ILE A 90 4.73 -14.63 -6.62
CA ILE A 90 4.20 -14.29 -5.27
C ILE A 90 3.74 -15.51 -4.47
N PHE A 91 3.31 -16.59 -5.12
CA PHE A 91 2.81 -17.79 -4.44
C PHE A 91 3.89 -18.87 -4.33
N LYS A 92 3.71 -19.74 -3.35
CA LYS A 92 4.39 -21.03 -3.29
C LYS A 92 3.87 -21.90 -4.43
N GLU A 93 4.72 -22.78 -4.94
CA GLU A 93 4.40 -23.66 -6.06
C GLU A 93 3.13 -24.48 -5.81
N GLY A 94 2.26 -24.55 -6.83
CA GLY A 94 1.03 -25.34 -6.82
C GLY A 94 -0.07 -24.86 -5.87
N LYS A 95 0.02 -23.65 -5.30
CA LYS A 95 -0.99 -23.15 -4.35
C LYS A 95 -2.14 -22.37 -4.96
N ILE A 96 -1.94 -21.82 -6.15
CA ILE A 96 -2.93 -21.02 -6.86
C ILE A 96 -2.93 -21.50 -8.31
N ASP A 97 -4.13 -21.52 -8.90
CA ASP A 97 -4.35 -21.74 -10.32
C ASP A 97 -4.98 -20.50 -10.96
N GLY A 98 -5.13 -20.51 -12.29
CA GLY A 98 -5.72 -19.40 -13.04
C GLY A 98 -7.22 -19.15 -12.76
N SER A 99 -7.88 -20.01 -11.98
CA SER A 99 -9.31 -19.93 -11.64
C SER A 99 -9.59 -19.47 -10.21
N SER A 100 -8.56 -19.39 -9.39
CA SER A 100 -8.67 -19.02 -7.98
C SER A 100 -9.21 -17.60 -7.86
N VAL A 101 -10.24 -17.40 -7.01
CA VAL A 101 -10.84 -16.06 -6.78
C VAL A 101 -10.25 -15.39 -5.55
N ARG A 102 -9.70 -16.18 -4.62
CA ARG A 102 -9.07 -15.75 -3.37
C ARG A 102 -7.84 -16.60 -3.08
N PHE A 103 -6.92 -16.04 -2.31
CA PHE A 103 -5.74 -16.74 -1.82
C PHE A 103 -5.59 -16.59 -0.31
N LYS A 104 -4.86 -17.50 0.34
CA LYS A 104 -4.52 -17.40 1.77
C LYS A 104 -3.12 -16.82 1.92
N ARG A 105 -2.89 -16.07 2.99
CA ARG A 105 -1.56 -15.53 3.33
C ARG A 105 -0.49 -16.62 3.36
N GLN A 106 -0.81 -17.79 3.92
CA GLN A 106 0.13 -18.90 4.05
C GLN A 106 0.59 -19.50 2.71
N ASP A 107 -0.15 -19.24 1.64
CA ASP A 107 0.14 -19.72 0.29
C ASP A 107 1.16 -18.82 -0.43
N LEU A 108 1.42 -17.62 0.10
CA LEU A 108 2.40 -16.67 -0.42
C LEU A 108 3.84 -17.00 0.01
N LEU A 109 4.80 -16.55 -0.79
CA LEU A 109 6.21 -16.45 -0.41
C LEU A 109 6.39 -15.48 0.78
N PRO A 110 7.42 -15.67 1.65
CA PRO A 110 7.61 -14.83 2.84
C PRO A 110 7.67 -13.31 2.55
N GLU A 111 8.32 -12.91 1.44
CA GLU A 111 8.37 -11.50 1.04
C GLU A 111 6.98 -10.95 0.69
N ALA A 112 6.19 -11.71 -0.07
CA ALA A 112 4.82 -11.35 -0.44
C ALA A 112 3.89 -11.29 0.78
N GLN A 113 4.10 -12.14 1.80
CA GLN A 113 3.35 -12.08 3.06
C GLN A 113 3.57 -10.76 3.81
N MET A 114 4.80 -10.26 3.84
CA MET A 114 5.11 -8.97 4.48
C MET A 114 4.40 -7.82 3.78
N TRP A 115 4.46 -7.79 2.45
CA TRP A 115 3.75 -6.77 1.66
C TRP A 115 2.23 -6.85 1.85
N LEU A 116 1.66 -8.07 1.87
CA LEU A 116 0.23 -8.24 2.12
C LEU A 116 -0.18 -7.66 3.48
N LEU A 117 0.61 -7.92 4.53
CA LEU A 117 0.33 -7.37 5.85
C LEU A 117 0.43 -5.86 5.86
N LEU A 118 1.43 -5.27 5.20
CA LEU A 118 1.54 -3.81 5.06
C LEU A 118 0.27 -3.22 4.42
N ILE A 119 -0.17 -3.80 3.29
CA ILE A 119 -1.36 -3.36 2.55
C ILE A 119 -2.61 -3.47 3.43
N LEU A 120 -2.87 -4.64 4.01
CA LEU A 120 -4.12 -4.92 4.73
C LEU A 120 -4.23 -4.24 6.09
N HIS A 121 -3.13 -3.74 6.66
CA HIS A 121 -3.15 -2.97 7.91
C HIS A 121 -3.12 -1.47 7.67
N ASN A 122 -2.43 -0.98 6.62
CA ASN A 122 -2.11 0.44 6.50
C ASN A 122 -2.71 1.13 5.27
N ILE A 123 -2.93 0.41 4.17
CA ILE A 123 -3.38 1.01 2.89
C ILE A 123 -4.87 0.74 2.67
N ILE A 124 -5.26 -0.52 2.82
CA ILE A 124 -6.64 -0.98 2.67
C ILE A 124 -6.99 -1.78 3.93
N PRO A 125 -7.24 -1.10 5.07
CA PRO A 125 -7.47 -1.77 6.34
C PRO A 125 -8.59 -2.80 6.22
N LYS A 126 -8.29 -4.05 6.59
CA LYS A 126 -9.27 -5.14 6.67
C LYS A 126 -9.19 -5.79 8.04
N SER A 127 -10.34 -6.16 8.58
CA SER A 127 -10.46 -6.84 9.89
C SER A 127 -9.93 -8.28 9.90
N HIS A 128 -9.67 -8.88 8.73
CA HIS A 128 -9.00 -10.17 8.60
C HIS A 128 -7.87 -10.12 7.58
N THR A 129 -6.72 -10.67 7.92
CA THR A 129 -5.54 -10.74 7.05
C THR A 129 -5.15 -12.17 6.65
N TYR A 130 -6.06 -13.12 6.89
CA TYR A 130 -5.84 -14.54 6.57
C TYR A 130 -5.99 -14.82 5.06
N SER A 131 -6.92 -14.15 4.39
CA SER A 131 -7.18 -14.32 2.97
C SER A 131 -7.48 -12.99 2.31
N ALA A 132 -7.20 -12.91 1.00
CA ALA A 132 -7.45 -11.73 0.19
C ALA A 132 -8.02 -12.15 -1.18
N PRO A 133 -8.81 -11.27 -1.83
CA PRO A 133 -9.22 -11.46 -3.21
C PRO A 133 -8.02 -11.34 -4.17
N MET A 134 -8.11 -11.99 -5.34
CA MET A 134 -7.01 -12.05 -6.31
C MET A 134 -6.61 -10.69 -6.87
N ASP A 135 -7.47 -9.68 -6.86
CA ASP A 135 -7.14 -8.30 -7.23
C ASP A 135 -5.98 -7.73 -6.39
N ILE A 136 -5.89 -8.08 -5.10
CA ILE A 136 -4.77 -7.70 -4.22
C ILE A 136 -3.46 -8.33 -4.70
N SER A 137 -3.51 -9.47 -5.40
CA SER A 137 -2.32 -10.12 -5.96
C SER A 137 -1.63 -9.26 -7.03
N HIS A 138 -2.39 -8.43 -7.75
CA HIS A 138 -1.86 -7.52 -8.76
C HIS A 138 -1.01 -6.43 -8.12
N LEU A 139 -1.52 -5.82 -7.04
CA LEU A 139 -0.79 -4.81 -6.28
C LEU A 139 0.45 -5.42 -5.62
N LEU A 140 0.33 -6.62 -5.05
CA LEU A 140 1.46 -7.35 -4.47
C LEU A 140 2.56 -7.60 -5.49
N TRP A 141 2.19 -8.17 -6.64
CA TRP A 141 3.12 -8.44 -7.72
C TRP A 141 3.80 -7.14 -8.17
N TYR A 142 3.03 -6.08 -8.39
CA TYR A 142 3.58 -4.78 -8.81
C TYR A 142 4.54 -4.18 -7.78
N LEU A 143 4.24 -4.26 -6.49
CA LEU A 143 5.15 -3.80 -5.43
C LEU A 143 6.43 -4.64 -5.34
N MET A 144 6.37 -5.91 -5.74
CA MET A 144 7.51 -6.83 -5.73
C MET A 144 8.36 -6.75 -7.01
N THR A 145 7.76 -6.38 -8.14
CA THR A 145 8.42 -6.37 -9.46
C THR A 145 8.74 -4.99 -10.01
N SER A 146 8.01 -3.94 -9.60
CA SER A 146 8.28 -2.57 -10.06
C SER A 146 9.71 -2.19 -9.71
N LYS A 147 10.56 -2.13 -10.73
CA LYS A 147 11.92 -1.61 -10.70
C LYS A 147 11.91 -0.32 -11.52
N GLU A 148 11.12 0.64 -11.09
CA GLU A 148 11.30 2.03 -11.48
C GLU A 148 11.41 2.82 -10.18
#